data_AF-A0A7C1PVM2-F1
#
_entry.id   AF-A0A7C1PVM2-F1
#
_cell.length_a   1.000
_cell.length_b   1.000
_cell.length_c   1.000
_cell.angle_alpha   90.00
_cell.angle_beta   90.00
_cell.angle_gamma   90.00
#
_symmetry.space_group_name_H-M   'P 1'
#
loop_
_entity.id
_entity.type
_entity.pdbx_description
1 polymer ?
#
loop_
_entity_poly.entity_id
_entity_poly.type
_entity_poly.pdbx_seq_one_letter_code
_entity_poly.pdbx_strand_id
1 'polypeptide(L)'
;MDLVTSNCVINLTEDKKVVFKKVYQVLKFGGEMYFSDVYADRRVPEEISRDPVLRGECLGGVLYCKDFERMVRGVGFTDPRIISKRTLSINNERIQKLAGNINFYSITYRLWKLEGLEDACEDYGHVAVYNGQISQSPFKLELDNGHVFSENNPERVCGNTALMLSNTRFEEYFQVTGSFKEHFGTFEKCSNVEQDNKTDNGNSCCC
;
A
#
# COMPACT_ATOMS: atom_id res chain seq x y z
N MET A 1 19.85 4.95 -3.90
CA MET A 1 18.71 5.37 -4.75
C MET A 1 17.60 5.87 -3.84
N ASP A 2 16.94 6.97 -4.22
CA ASP A 2 15.86 7.59 -3.45
C ASP A 2 14.50 6.97 -3.76
N LEU A 3 14.25 6.67 -5.04
CA LEU A 3 12.99 6.15 -5.54
C LEU A 3 13.26 5.06 -6.56
N VAL A 4 12.60 3.91 -6.39
CA VAL A 4 12.53 2.84 -7.38
C VAL A 4 11.08 2.73 -7.85
N THR A 5 10.85 2.79 -9.16
CA THR A 5 9.52 2.61 -9.74
C THR A 5 9.46 1.39 -10.65
N SER A 6 8.28 0.78 -10.74
CA SER A 6 8.00 -0.35 -11.62
C SER A 6 6.51 -0.36 -11.97
N ASN A 7 6.17 -0.83 -13.16
CA ASN A 7 4.79 -0.95 -13.60
C ASN A 7 4.58 -2.33 -14.26
N CYS A 8 3.82 -3.20 -13.59
CA CYS A 8 3.34 -4.50 -14.08
C CYS A 8 4.41 -5.53 -14.54
N VAL A 9 5.68 -5.38 -14.16
CA VAL A 9 6.74 -6.33 -14.56
C VAL A 9 7.18 -7.28 -13.44
N ILE A 10 6.83 -7.03 -12.18
CA ILE A 10 7.31 -7.88 -11.07
C ILE A 10 6.67 -9.26 -11.14
N ASN A 11 5.41 -9.34 -11.56
CA ASN A 11 4.72 -10.63 -11.75
C ASN A 11 5.36 -11.57 -12.78
N LEU A 12 6.13 -11.03 -13.73
CA LEU A 12 6.87 -11.81 -14.74
C LEU A 12 8.21 -12.36 -14.22
N THR A 13 8.64 -11.95 -13.03
CA THR A 13 9.92 -12.41 -12.46
C THR A 13 9.78 -13.81 -11.84
N GLU A 14 10.81 -14.64 -12.07
CA GLU A 14 10.90 -15.99 -11.52
C GLU A 14 10.99 -16.00 -10.00
N ASP A 15 11.89 -15.18 -9.42
CA ASP A 15 12.04 -15.03 -7.98
C ASP A 15 11.79 -13.58 -7.54
N LYS A 16 10.54 -13.32 -7.16
CA LYS A 16 10.08 -12.01 -6.67
C LYS A 16 10.82 -11.59 -5.40
N LYS A 17 11.14 -12.53 -4.51
CA LYS A 17 11.81 -12.23 -3.23
C LYS A 17 13.21 -11.70 -3.46
N VAL A 18 13.96 -12.29 -4.40
CA VAL A 18 15.29 -11.80 -4.79
C VAL A 18 15.22 -10.38 -5.36
N VAL A 19 14.20 -10.09 -6.18
CA VAL A 19 13.99 -8.73 -6.73
C VAL A 19 13.77 -7.72 -5.60
N PHE A 20 12.82 -7.96 -4.70
CA PHE A 20 12.56 -7.05 -3.58
C PHE A 20 13.77 -6.90 -2.66
N LYS A 21 14.53 -7.98 -2.42
CA LYS A 21 15.79 -7.92 -1.64
C LYS A 21 16.83 -7.01 -2.30
N LYS A 22 17.01 -7.11 -3.61
CA LYS A 22 17.92 -6.22 -4.36
C LYS A 22 17.45 -4.77 -4.30
N VAL A 23 16.14 -4.53 -4.47
CA VAL A 23 15.56 -3.18 -4.35
C VAL A 23 15.84 -2.59 -2.95
N TYR A 24 15.59 -3.36 -1.90
CA TYR A 24 15.87 -2.93 -0.53
C TYR A 24 17.36 -2.60 -0.31
N GLN A 25 18.27 -3.35 -0.93
CA GLN A 25 19.72 -3.11 -0.83
C GLN A 25 20.15 -1.80 -1.51
N VAL A 26 19.59 -1.47 -2.69
CA VAL A 26 19.97 -0.27 -3.44
C VAL A 26 19.30 1.02 -2.95
N LEU A 27 18.16 0.90 -2.25
CA LEU A 27 17.52 2.03 -1.60
C LEU A 27 18.40 2.57 -0.48
N LYS A 28 18.52 3.90 -0.40
CA LYS A 28 19.08 4.57 0.78
C LYS A 28 18.06 4.55 1.92
N PHE A 29 18.50 4.83 3.15
CA PHE A 29 17.57 5.09 4.25
C PHE A 29 16.64 6.26 3.89
N GLY A 30 15.34 6.10 4.17
CA GLY A 30 14.30 7.06 3.77
C GLY A 30 13.88 6.98 2.30
N GLY A 31 14.52 6.13 1.49
CA GLY A 31 14.12 5.84 0.11
C GLY A 31 12.91 4.92 0.04
N GLU A 32 12.21 4.94 -1.10
CA GLU A 32 11.00 4.12 -1.30
C GLU A 32 10.99 3.38 -2.64
N MET A 33 10.28 2.26 -2.66
CA MET A 33 9.80 1.63 -3.89
C MET A 33 8.33 2.00 -4.07
N TYR A 34 7.98 2.59 -5.21
CA TYR A 34 6.62 2.97 -5.59
C TYR A 34 6.24 2.27 -6.89
N PHE A 35 5.33 1.31 -6.85
CA PHE A 35 5.07 0.47 -8.01
C PHE A 35 3.63 -0.05 -8.06
N SER A 36 3.17 -0.32 -9.27
CA SER A 36 1.85 -0.92 -9.51
C SER A 36 2.03 -2.33 -10.07
N ASP A 37 1.27 -3.29 -9.55
CA ASP A 37 1.19 -4.65 -10.09
C ASP A 37 -0.17 -5.29 -9.82
N VAL A 38 -0.38 -6.51 -10.31
CA VAL A 38 -1.60 -7.28 -10.13
C VAL A 38 -1.51 -8.22 -8.93
N TYR A 39 -2.55 -8.24 -8.12
CA TYR A 39 -2.70 -9.07 -6.92
C TYR A 39 -4.04 -9.78 -6.91
N ALA A 40 -4.16 -10.85 -6.12
CA ALA A 40 -5.40 -11.58 -5.91
C ALA A 40 -5.88 -11.47 -4.46
N ASP A 41 -7.19 -11.55 -4.24
CA ASP A 41 -7.79 -11.61 -2.89
C ASP A 41 -7.51 -12.93 -2.16
N ARG A 42 -7.10 -13.96 -2.89
CA ARG A 42 -6.78 -15.30 -2.38
C ARG A 42 -5.69 -15.96 -3.22
N ARG A 43 -5.15 -17.08 -2.72
CA ARG A 43 -4.13 -17.85 -3.45
C ARG A 43 -4.72 -18.42 -4.73
N VAL A 44 -4.03 -18.18 -5.86
CA VAL A 44 -4.41 -18.68 -7.17
C VAL A 44 -3.92 -20.13 -7.32
N PRO A 45 -4.82 -21.10 -7.60
CA PRO A 45 -4.45 -22.48 -7.92
C PRO A 45 -3.41 -22.58 -9.04
N GLU A 46 -2.54 -23.59 -8.96
CA GLU A 46 -1.46 -23.77 -9.92
C GLU A 46 -1.96 -24.02 -11.35
N GLU A 47 -3.07 -24.73 -11.50
CA GLU A 47 -3.74 -24.98 -12.79
C GLU A 47 -4.11 -23.67 -13.50
N ILE A 48 -4.52 -22.66 -12.73
CA ILE A 48 -4.91 -21.33 -13.21
C ILE A 48 -3.67 -20.48 -13.51
N SER A 49 -2.69 -20.51 -12.60
CA SER A 49 -1.40 -19.81 -12.76
C SER A 49 -0.64 -20.23 -14.01
N ARG A 50 -0.74 -21.51 -14.41
CA ARG A 50 -0.07 -22.07 -15.57
C ARG A 50 -0.81 -21.84 -16.90
N ASP A 51 -2.04 -21.35 -16.88
CA ASP A 51 -2.82 -21.13 -18.09
C ASP A 51 -2.14 -20.10 -19.03
N PRO A 52 -1.96 -20.41 -20.33
CA PRO A 52 -1.26 -19.52 -21.25
C PRO A 52 -1.91 -18.14 -21.43
N VAL A 53 -3.24 -18.08 -21.37
CA VAL A 53 -3.98 -16.81 -21.51
C VAL A 53 -3.76 -15.95 -20.28
N LEU A 54 -3.87 -16.53 -19.07
CA LEU A 54 -3.59 -15.80 -17.83
C LEU A 54 -2.13 -15.36 -17.72
N ARG A 55 -1.18 -16.16 -18.20
CA ARG A 55 0.22 -15.72 -18.31
C ARG A 55 0.39 -14.55 -19.26
N GLY A 56 -0.26 -14.57 -20.41
CA GLY A 56 -0.25 -13.46 -21.38
C GLY A 56 -0.81 -12.16 -20.81
N GLU A 57 -1.80 -12.26 -19.92
CA GLU A 57 -2.43 -11.12 -19.23
C GLU A 57 -1.69 -10.69 -17.95
N CYS A 58 -0.46 -11.19 -17.70
CA CYS A 58 0.31 -10.98 -16.46
C CYS A 58 -0.38 -11.49 -15.18
N LEU A 59 -1.42 -12.31 -15.31
CA LEU A 59 -2.21 -12.87 -14.21
C LEU A 59 -1.66 -14.21 -13.70
N GLY A 60 -0.83 -14.90 -14.50
CA GLY A 60 -0.28 -16.21 -14.14
C GLY A 60 0.68 -16.18 -12.94
N GLY A 61 1.39 -15.08 -12.70
CA GLY A 61 2.37 -14.93 -11.62
C GLY A 61 1.85 -14.21 -10.38
N VAL A 62 0.53 -13.98 -10.31
CA VAL A 62 -0.11 -13.11 -9.31
C VAL A 62 -0.02 -13.70 -7.91
N LEU A 63 0.35 -12.85 -6.95
CA LEU A 63 0.36 -13.21 -5.55
C LEU A 63 -0.93 -12.81 -4.86
N TYR A 64 -1.34 -13.61 -3.88
CA TYR A 64 -2.28 -13.18 -2.88
C TYR A 64 -1.73 -11.96 -2.12
N CYS A 65 -2.52 -10.90 -1.94
CA CYS A 65 -2.11 -9.65 -1.29
C CYS A 65 -1.35 -9.90 0.03
N LYS A 66 -1.85 -10.78 0.91
CA LYS A 66 -1.19 -11.03 2.19
C LYS A 66 0.09 -11.86 2.08
N ASP A 67 0.22 -12.72 1.08
CA ASP A 67 1.50 -13.41 0.83
C ASP A 67 2.55 -12.43 0.31
N PHE A 68 2.15 -11.47 -0.53
CA PHE A 68 3.01 -10.36 -0.93
C PHE A 68 3.45 -9.52 0.28
N GLU A 69 2.51 -9.04 1.11
CA GLU A 69 2.82 -8.23 2.30
C GLU A 69 3.79 -8.96 3.25
N ARG A 70 3.56 -10.25 3.52
CA ARG A 70 4.48 -11.08 4.33
C ARG A 70 5.87 -11.19 3.71
N MET A 71 5.95 -11.39 2.39
CA MET A 71 7.22 -11.52 1.68
C MET A 71 8.05 -10.23 1.78
N VAL A 72 7.45 -9.07 1.52
CA VAL A 72 8.19 -7.80 1.57
C VAL A 72 8.55 -7.40 3.01
N ARG A 73 7.69 -7.70 3.99
CA ARG A 73 8.04 -7.58 5.41
C ARG A 73 9.24 -8.43 5.77
N GLY A 74 9.28 -9.69 5.31
CA GLY A 74 10.43 -10.59 5.48
C GLY A 74 11.71 -10.15 4.75
N VAL A 75 11.63 -9.20 3.82
CA VAL A 75 12.80 -8.56 3.19
C VAL A 75 13.30 -7.36 4.00
N GLY A 76 12.44 -6.70 4.76
CA GLY A 76 12.75 -5.50 5.55
C GLY A 76 11.82 -4.30 5.29
N PHE A 77 10.85 -4.42 4.37
CA PHE A 77 9.80 -3.42 4.17
C PHE A 77 8.65 -3.65 5.17
N THR A 78 8.81 -3.16 6.40
CA THR A 78 7.94 -3.53 7.54
C THR A 78 6.50 -3.05 7.42
N ASP A 79 6.27 -1.90 6.77
CA ASP A 79 4.94 -1.30 6.61
C ASP A 79 4.61 -0.97 5.13
N PRO A 80 4.17 -1.95 4.33
CA PRO A 80 3.68 -1.73 2.96
C PRO A 80 2.39 -0.90 2.96
N ARG A 81 2.37 0.22 2.22
CA ARG A 81 1.17 1.06 2.08
C ARG A 81 0.54 0.94 0.71
N ILE A 82 -0.79 0.92 0.67
CA ILE A 82 -1.58 0.92 -0.57
C ILE A 82 -1.89 2.36 -0.94
N ILE A 83 -1.46 2.79 -2.11
CA ILE A 83 -1.79 4.12 -2.65
C ILE A 83 -3.14 4.06 -3.38
N SER A 84 -3.35 3.01 -4.16
CA SER A 84 -4.58 2.79 -4.90
C SER A 84 -4.83 1.30 -5.12
N LYS A 85 -6.10 0.90 -5.13
CA LYS A 85 -6.57 -0.47 -5.40
C LYS A 85 -7.74 -0.38 -6.38
N ARG A 86 -7.62 -1.04 -7.54
CA ARG A 86 -8.67 -1.10 -8.56
C ARG A 86 -8.96 -2.55 -8.92
N THR A 87 -10.23 -2.95 -8.84
CA THR A 87 -10.68 -4.28 -9.28
C THR A 87 -10.49 -4.45 -10.79
N LEU A 88 -10.00 -5.61 -11.20
CA LEU A 88 -9.82 -6.00 -12.59
C LEU A 88 -10.92 -6.97 -12.99
N SER A 89 -11.64 -6.62 -14.06
CA SER A 89 -12.64 -7.52 -14.66
C SER A 89 -11.97 -8.43 -15.68
N ILE A 90 -12.17 -9.74 -15.53
CA ILE A 90 -11.76 -10.72 -16.54
C ILE A 90 -12.87 -10.79 -17.58
N ASN A 91 -12.59 -10.46 -18.84
CA ASN A 91 -13.61 -10.48 -19.90
C ASN A 91 -13.77 -11.85 -20.59
N ASN A 92 -12.91 -12.82 -20.28
CA ASN A 92 -12.92 -14.14 -20.89
C ASN A 92 -13.73 -15.12 -20.03
N GLU A 93 -14.86 -15.63 -20.54
CA GLU A 93 -15.76 -16.54 -19.82
C GLU A 93 -15.07 -17.83 -19.33
N ARG A 94 -14.16 -18.39 -20.11
CA ARG A 94 -13.40 -19.59 -19.72
C ARG A 94 -12.55 -19.29 -18.49
N ILE A 95 -11.88 -18.14 -18.51
CA ILE A 95 -11.02 -17.70 -17.41
C ILE A 95 -11.86 -17.30 -16.19
N GLN A 96 -13.01 -16.65 -16.35
CA GLN A 96 -13.93 -16.37 -15.25
C GLN A 96 -14.36 -17.66 -14.55
N LYS A 97 -14.75 -18.69 -15.32
CA LYS A 97 -15.13 -20.00 -14.77
C LYS A 97 -13.98 -20.68 -14.03
N LEU A 98 -12.76 -20.59 -14.57
CA LEU A 98 -11.56 -21.13 -13.91
C LEU A 98 -11.23 -20.36 -12.63
N ALA A 99 -11.21 -19.02 -12.69
CA ALA A 99 -10.94 -18.15 -11.54
C ALA A 99 -11.99 -18.30 -10.43
N GLY A 100 -13.24 -18.60 -10.78
CA GLY A 100 -14.33 -18.76 -9.82
C GLY A 100 -14.51 -17.49 -9.00
N ASN A 101 -14.32 -17.59 -7.69
CA ASN A 101 -14.50 -16.48 -6.74
C ASN A 101 -13.21 -15.68 -6.48
N ILE A 102 -12.16 -15.88 -7.27
CA ILE A 102 -10.90 -15.11 -7.14
C ILE A 102 -11.11 -13.72 -7.73
N ASN A 103 -10.91 -12.69 -6.91
CA ASN A 103 -10.89 -11.31 -7.37
C ASN A 103 -9.45 -10.85 -7.64
N PHE A 104 -9.25 -10.19 -8.77
CA PHE A 104 -7.95 -9.61 -9.14
C PHE A 104 -7.99 -8.09 -8.98
N TYR A 105 -6.88 -7.51 -8.55
CA TYR A 105 -6.73 -6.08 -8.35
C TYR A 105 -5.44 -5.57 -8.97
N SER A 106 -5.49 -4.41 -9.60
CA SER A 106 -4.30 -3.59 -9.82
C SER A 106 -4.10 -2.75 -8.57
N ILE A 107 -2.98 -2.96 -7.87
CA ILE A 107 -2.65 -2.26 -6.63
C ILE A 107 -1.35 -1.51 -6.82
N THR A 108 -1.36 -0.22 -6.46
CA THR A 108 -0.15 0.58 -6.33
C THR A 108 0.30 0.53 -4.88
N TYR A 109 1.48 -0.02 -4.65
CA TYR A 109 2.11 -0.06 -3.33
C TYR A 109 3.22 0.98 -3.24
N ARG A 110 3.43 1.47 -2.01
CA ARG A 110 4.64 2.17 -1.60
C ARG A 110 5.30 1.41 -0.45
N LEU A 111 6.59 1.15 -0.59
CA LEU A 111 7.41 0.44 0.39
C LEU A 111 8.59 1.31 0.78
N TRP A 112 8.69 1.71 2.05
CA TRP A 112 9.82 2.50 2.53
C TRP A 112 10.93 1.65 3.14
N LYS A 113 12.17 2.03 2.89
CA LYS A 113 13.32 1.57 3.67
C LYS A 113 13.51 2.51 4.87
N LEU A 114 12.89 2.15 5.98
CA LEU A 114 13.00 2.85 7.25
C LEU A 114 13.22 1.84 8.38
N GLU A 115 13.90 2.32 9.42
CA GLU A 115 14.09 1.60 10.67
C GLU A 115 13.05 2.08 11.69
N GLY A 116 12.73 1.25 12.67
CA GLY A 116 11.77 1.59 13.73
C GLY A 116 10.29 1.52 13.32
N LEU A 117 9.98 1.14 12.08
CA LEU A 117 8.60 0.83 11.69
C LEU A 117 8.13 -0.44 12.39
N GLU A 118 6.95 -0.38 13.00
CA GLU A 118 6.29 -1.49 13.67
C GLU A 118 5.35 -2.23 12.71
N ASP A 119 4.94 -3.45 13.06
CA ASP A 119 4.07 -4.27 12.22
C ASP A 119 2.58 -3.88 12.32
N ALA A 120 2.25 -3.08 13.33
CA ALA A 120 0.96 -2.46 13.61
C ALA A 120 1.09 -0.93 13.70
N CYS A 121 -0.04 -0.23 13.59
CA CYS A 121 -0.08 1.21 13.81
C CYS A 121 -0.23 1.52 15.29
N GLU A 122 0.86 1.93 15.92
CA GLU A 122 0.89 2.30 17.34
C GLU A 122 0.74 3.82 17.53
N ASP A 123 0.05 4.21 18.60
CA ASP A 123 -0.23 5.59 18.96
C ASP A 123 0.80 6.10 19.98
N TYR A 124 1.52 7.15 19.60
CA TYR A 124 2.46 7.88 20.46
C TYR A 124 2.08 9.37 20.57
N GLY A 125 0.85 9.72 20.20
CA GLY A 125 0.37 11.10 20.28
C GLY A 125 0.88 12.03 19.18
N HIS A 126 1.45 11.49 18.09
CA HIS A 126 2.01 12.32 17.03
C HIS A 126 0.93 13.09 16.25
N VAL A 127 1.27 14.32 15.87
CA VAL A 127 0.48 15.19 14.99
C VAL A 127 1.37 15.65 13.84
N ALA A 128 0.87 15.55 12.61
CA ALA A 128 1.53 16.02 11.40
C ALA A 128 0.75 17.17 10.78
N VAL A 129 1.46 18.18 10.27
CA VAL A 129 0.90 19.32 9.53
C VAL A 129 1.62 19.44 8.20
N TYR A 130 0.87 19.35 7.09
CA TYR A 130 1.41 19.54 5.74
C TYR A 130 1.54 21.04 5.42
N ASN A 131 2.70 21.48 4.92
CA ASN A 131 2.98 22.91 4.70
C ASN A 131 2.64 23.43 3.28
N GLY A 132 2.14 22.59 2.38
CA GLY A 132 1.71 23.01 1.04
C GLY A 132 2.83 23.27 0.02
N GLN A 133 4.09 23.01 0.37
CA GLN A 133 5.23 23.43 -0.47
C GLN A 133 5.59 22.43 -1.59
N ILE A 134 4.84 21.34 -1.76
CA ILE A 134 4.98 20.46 -2.94
C ILE A 134 4.22 21.10 -4.09
N SER A 135 4.94 21.57 -5.11
CA SER A 135 4.37 22.34 -6.22
C SER A 135 3.29 21.60 -7.01
N GLN A 136 3.35 20.27 -7.11
CA GLN A 136 2.32 19.45 -7.76
C GLN A 136 1.11 19.16 -6.87
N SER A 137 1.20 19.46 -5.57
CA SER A 137 0.21 19.09 -4.57
C SER A 137 0.02 20.18 -3.50
N PRO A 138 -0.21 21.46 -3.88
CA PRO A 138 -0.13 22.57 -2.93
C PRO A 138 -1.21 22.51 -1.84
N PHE A 139 -2.42 22.04 -2.16
CA PHE A 139 -3.57 22.09 -1.24
C PHE A 139 -3.77 20.84 -0.39
N LYS A 140 -3.35 19.68 -0.91
CA LYS A 140 -3.46 18.40 -0.21
C LYS A 140 -2.35 17.45 -0.65
N LEU A 141 -1.95 16.53 0.21
CA LEU A 141 -1.06 15.42 -0.13
C LEU A 141 -1.72 14.09 0.24
N GLU A 142 -1.81 13.19 -0.73
CA GLU A 142 -2.23 11.80 -0.52
C GLU A 142 -0.98 10.94 -0.28
N LEU A 143 -0.72 10.59 0.98
CA LEU A 143 0.42 9.73 1.32
C LEU A 143 0.13 8.28 0.92
N ASP A 144 -1.08 7.82 1.22
CA ASP A 144 -1.64 6.52 0.87
C ASP A 144 -3.18 6.58 0.90
N ASN A 145 -3.86 5.45 0.69
CA ASN A 145 -5.32 5.38 0.67
C ASN A 145 -6.01 5.66 2.02
N GLY A 146 -5.26 5.75 3.12
CA GLY A 146 -5.77 6.06 4.46
C GLY A 146 -5.34 7.42 5.00
N HIS A 147 -4.41 8.12 4.32
CA HIS A 147 -3.82 9.37 4.80
C HIS A 147 -3.83 10.46 3.72
N VAL A 148 -4.70 11.44 3.92
CA VAL A 148 -4.83 12.62 3.04
C VAL A 148 -4.69 13.88 3.89
N PHE A 149 -3.55 14.56 3.76
CA PHE A 149 -3.24 15.74 4.54
C PHE A 149 -3.61 17.00 3.78
N SER A 150 -4.48 17.82 4.36
CA SER A 150 -4.76 19.16 3.80
C SER A 150 -3.72 20.17 4.28
N GLU A 151 -3.40 21.15 3.44
CA GLU A 151 -2.47 22.22 3.77
C GLU A 151 -2.87 22.92 5.09
N ASN A 152 -1.90 23.09 5.99
CA ASN A 152 -2.04 23.73 7.30
C ASN A 152 -3.08 23.10 8.24
N ASN A 153 -3.63 21.92 7.91
CA ASN A 153 -4.55 21.18 8.77
C ASN A 153 -3.78 20.17 9.65
N PRO A 154 -3.81 20.27 10.98
CA PRO A 154 -3.17 19.29 11.86
C PRO A 154 -3.92 17.97 11.90
N GLU A 155 -3.21 16.87 11.71
CA GLU A 155 -3.78 15.52 11.72
C GLU A 155 -3.02 14.59 12.66
N ARG A 156 -3.77 13.82 13.45
CA ARG A 156 -3.20 12.75 14.29
C ARG A 156 -2.70 11.62 13.41
N VAL A 157 -1.50 11.12 13.70
CA VAL A 157 -0.86 10.02 12.96
C VAL A 157 -0.27 8.98 13.91
N CYS A 158 -0.16 7.74 13.44
CA CYS A 158 0.56 6.69 14.17
C CYS A 158 2.08 6.89 14.11
N GLY A 159 2.81 6.12 14.93
CA GLY A 159 4.27 6.11 14.95
C GLY A 159 4.90 5.85 13.58
N ASN A 160 4.41 4.85 12.84
CA ASN A 160 4.92 4.54 11.49
C ASN A 160 4.76 5.73 10.53
N THR A 161 3.57 6.32 10.47
CA THR A 161 3.31 7.48 9.59
C THR A 161 4.16 8.68 10.03
N ALA A 162 4.34 8.92 11.33
CA ALA A 162 5.27 9.95 11.82
C ALA A 162 6.70 9.71 11.32
N LEU A 163 7.21 8.48 11.40
CA LEU A 163 8.54 8.14 10.87
C LEU A 163 8.63 8.32 9.35
N MET A 164 7.59 7.95 8.59
CA MET A 164 7.53 8.14 7.15
C MET A 164 7.58 9.61 6.76
N LEU A 165 6.89 10.47 7.50
CA LEU A 165 6.86 11.91 7.24
C LEU A 165 8.16 12.60 7.68
N SER A 166 8.80 12.15 8.76
CA SER A 166 10.00 12.79 9.31
C SER A 166 11.33 12.27 8.78
N ASN A 167 11.40 11.04 8.24
CA ASN A 167 12.67 10.40 7.87
C ASN A 167 12.76 10.07 6.36
N THR A 168 11.98 10.74 5.54
CA THR A 168 12.00 10.56 4.08
C THR A 168 12.06 11.92 3.40
N ARG A 169 11.95 11.96 2.06
CA ARG A 169 11.82 13.23 1.32
C ARG A 169 10.62 14.09 1.74
N PHE A 170 9.70 13.57 2.55
CA PHE A 170 8.55 14.32 3.06
C PHE A 170 8.90 15.23 4.25
N GLU A 171 10.08 15.08 4.86
CA GLU A 171 10.48 15.84 6.06
C GLU A 171 10.38 17.35 5.85
N GLU A 172 10.82 17.84 4.68
CA GLU A 172 10.80 19.27 4.34
C GLU A 172 9.39 19.84 4.17
N TYR A 173 8.38 18.97 4.03
CA TYR A 173 6.99 19.35 3.75
C TYR A 173 6.06 19.17 4.93
N PHE A 174 6.55 18.62 6.04
CA PHE A 174 5.74 18.31 7.21
C PHE A 174 6.35 18.81 8.50
N GLN A 175 5.52 19.46 9.31
CA GLN A 175 5.82 19.64 10.72
C GLN A 175 5.21 18.47 11.50
N VAL A 176 6.05 17.59 12.03
CA VAL A 176 5.63 16.49 12.90
C VAL A 176 5.97 16.83 14.35
N THR A 177 4.98 16.73 15.23
CA THR A 177 5.11 16.98 16.67
C THR A 177 4.71 15.73 17.45
N GLY A 178 5.27 15.54 18.64
CA GLY A 178 5.08 14.36 19.48
C GLY A 178 6.42 13.72 19.88
N SER A 179 6.38 12.60 20.58
CA SER A 179 7.58 11.83 20.90
C SER A 179 7.26 10.35 21.14
N PHE A 180 8.22 9.48 20.87
CA PHE A 180 8.12 8.04 21.15
C PHE A 180 8.31 7.66 22.63
N LYS A 181 8.16 8.60 23.58
CA LYS A 181 8.39 8.35 25.02
C LYS A 181 7.19 7.72 25.72
N GLU A 182 5.98 8.07 25.29
CA GLU A 182 4.72 7.58 25.86
C GLU A 182 3.92 6.88 24.77
N HIS A 183 3.53 5.63 25.04
CA HIS A 183 2.72 4.80 24.15
C HIS A 183 1.28 4.76 24.67
N PHE A 184 0.32 5.08 23.80
CA PHE A 184 -1.10 5.17 24.13
C PHE A 184 -1.90 3.95 23.67
N GLY A 185 -1.23 2.90 23.16
CA GLY A 185 -1.86 1.72 22.58
C GLY A 185 -2.00 1.81 21.06
N THR A 186 -2.92 1.03 20.48
CA THR A 186 -3.12 0.94 19.03
C THR A 186 -3.81 2.19 18.47
N PHE A 187 -3.35 2.68 17.33
CA PHE A 187 -3.93 3.83 16.63
C PHE A 187 -5.09 3.41 15.70
N GLU A 188 -6.32 3.69 16.11
CA GLU A 188 -7.54 3.22 15.44
C GLU A 188 -7.74 3.75 14.01
N LYS A 189 -7.22 4.94 13.71
CA LYS A 189 -7.45 5.62 12.42
C LYS A 189 -6.55 5.15 11.27
N CYS A 190 -5.63 4.22 11.53
CA CYS A 190 -4.69 3.72 10.52
C CYS A 190 -5.29 2.72 9.53
N SER A 191 -6.61 2.55 9.54
CA SER A 191 -7.26 1.35 9.01
C SER A 191 -7.18 1.25 7.49
N ASN A 192 -6.18 0.50 7.03
CA ASN A 192 -6.22 -0.38 5.85
C ASN A 192 -7.21 -1.56 6.02
N VAL A 193 -8.15 -1.46 6.96
CA VAL A 193 -9.27 -2.39 7.08
C VAL A 193 -10.32 -1.89 6.10
N GLU A 194 -10.54 -2.69 5.07
CA GLU A 194 -11.56 -2.52 4.04
C GLU A 194 -12.83 -1.88 4.63
N GLN A 195 -13.03 -0.58 4.35
CA GLN A 195 -14.37 -0.03 4.31
C GLN A 195 -15.03 -0.61 3.05
N ASP A 196 -15.44 -1.86 3.17
CA ASP A 196 -16.35 -2.46 2.22
C ASP A 196 -17.60 -1.57 2.17
N ASN A 197 -17.99 -1.22 0.95
CA ASN A 197 -19.08 -0.31 0.64
C ASN A 197 -20.30 -0.61 1.52
N LYS A 198 -20.68 0.35 2.39
CA LYS A 198 -22.06 0.44 2.83
C LYS A 198 -22.89 0.75 1.59
N THR A 199 -23.51 -0.28 1.03
CA THR A 199 -24.66 -0.13 0.14
C THR A 199 -25.68 0.73 0.85
N ASP A 200 -25.90 1.91 0.30
CA ASP A 200 -26.99 2.81 0.60
C ASP A 200 -28.29 2.13 0.18
N ASN A 201 -28.86 1.30 1.05
CA ASN A 201 -30.22 0.82 0.87
C ASN A 201 -31.16 1.91 1.34
N GLY A 202 -31.55 2.75 0.39
CA GLY A 202 -32.68 3.65 0.51
C GLY A 202 -33.92 2.87 0.93
N ASN A 203 -34.38 3.12 2.15
CA ASN A 203 -35.75 2.87 2.55
C ASN A 203 -36.42 4.24 2.74
N SER A 204 -36.91 4.77 1.62
CA SER A 204 -37.96 5.79 1.61
C SER A 204 -39.22 5.14 2.20
N CYS A 205 -39.48 5.38 3.48
CA CYS A 205 -40.75 5.05 4.11
C CYS A 205 -41.60 6.33 4.11
N CYS A 206 -42.51 6.43 3.13
CA CYS A 206 -43.54 7.48 3.12
C CYS A 206 -44.55 7.19 4.25
N CYS A 207 -44.82 8.22 5.06
CA CYS A 207 -46.00 8.31 5.93
C CYS A 207 -47.23 8.70 5.10
#